data_AF-A0A0R3PNZ3-F1
#
_entry.id   AF-A0A0R3PNZ3-F1
#
_cell.length_a   1.000
_cell.length_b   1.000
_cell.length_c   1.000
_cell.angle_alpha   90.00
_cell.angle_beta   90.00
_cell.angle_gamma   90.00
#
_symmetry.space_group_name_H-M   'P 1'
#
loop_
_entity.id
_entity.type
_entity.pdbx_description
1 polymer ?
#
loop_
_entity_poly.entity_id
_entity_poly.type
_entity_poly.pdbx_seq_one_letter_code
_entity_poly.pdbx_strand_id
1 'polypeptide(L)'
;MNYACRKEHVIFENGKTFLCHPWLYGFNEKDCPDVGDGKRLFPGTQKSVHFIEGQRGRGFASAALVIDAKKAAFHEDLRLIDKAKIILNDSLSRRVSEVALERLNFGMKGILLCSYRSYFLYRFEMQDGVKVSVLQYFKEKYKICLEYPHAPLVKVREGSRVNNYPMELGFIRAMQRVTISQQTPAQTHKTTKVGVPVVKERRKVTVENIILKTNMKLGGLNYVDFTSCSDVFWIFKHFQYASNFKENVVDFVGDYLFQSSGREEVPLFADHHGGRFPGDLIIYRSGISDGSFKTVLTHEIPLLRGTLSALGVKNIKLTFVVVQKKHNIRLMNTHIDRSRKIADQNIPPGVVVDSNVTHPAFKEFYLNSHITLQGSAITPRYTVLVDDLNFSMDELEGITYVLTYAHQIVNLSTSIPTPLYVAHSYAERGRNNHESGESIDYGRIAQRLSYRNTKLEDIRINA
;
A
#
# COMPACT_ATOMS: atom_id res chain seq x y z
N MET A 1 -29.29 22.61 -13.59
CA MET A 1 -29.33 22.85 -12.13
C MET A 1 -28.42 21.84 -11.45
N ASN A 2 -27.42 22.36 -10.72
CA ASN A 2 -26.27 21.62 -10.21
C ASN A 2 -26.67 20.53 -9.20
N TYR A 3 -26.36 19.27 -9.52
CA TYR A 3 -26.25 18.18 -8.55
C TYR A 3 -24.98 18.31 -7.71
N ALA A 4 -24.61 19.54 -7.34
CA ALA A 4 -23.47 19.80 -6.48
C ALA A 4 -23.75 19.16 -5.11
N CYS A 5 -22.77 18.40 -4.62
CA CYS A 5 -22.79 17.88 -3.27
C CYS A 5 -23.06 19.04 -2.30
N ARG A 6 -24.23 19.06 -1.64
CA ARG A 6 -24.57 20.12 -0.65
C ARG A 6 -23.63 20.14 0.55
N LYS A 7 -22.76 19.14 0.70
CA LYS A 7 -21.76 19.08 1.76
C LYS A 7 -20.51 19.84 1.33
N GLU A 8 -19.95 20.63 2.23
CA GLU A 8 -18.67 21.30 2.02
C GLU A 8 -17.50 20.32 1.88
N HIS A 9 -17.60 19.17 2.54
CA HIS A 9 -16.57 18.14 2.57
C HIS A 9 -17.16 16.73 2.64
N VAL A 10 -16.37 15.73 2.21
CA VAL A 10 -16.67 14.30 2.35
C VAL A 10 -15.65 13.64 3.26
N ILE A 11 -16.13 12.84 4.20
CA ILE A 11 -15.31 12.07 5.14
C ILE A 11 -15.27 10.61 4.70
N PHE A 12 -14.06 10.06 4.66
CA PHE A 12 -13.76 8.67 4.41
C PHE A 12 -13.14 8.03 5.66
N GLU A 13 -12.95 6.72 5.61
CA GLU A 13 -12.30 5.94 6.66
C GLU A 13 -10.97 6.55 7.12
N ASN A 14 -10.66 6.33 8.40
CA ASN A 14 -9.45 6.80 9.09
C ASN A 14 -9.31 8.33 9.12
N GLY A 15 -10.43 9.05 9.25
CA GLY A 15 -10.46 10.49 9.45
C GLY A 15 -10.03 11.33 8.24
N LYS A 16 -10.06 10.75 7.03
CA LYS A 16 -9.67 11.43 5.79
C LYS A 16 -10.85 12.26 5.27
N THR A 17 -10.69 13.57 5.24
CA THR A 17 -11.70 14.53 4.84
C THR A 17 -11.23 15.29 3.60
N PHE A 18 -12.07 15.41 2.58
CA PHE A 18 -11.74 16.11 1.32
C PHE A 18 -12.79 17.17 1.00
N LEU A 19 -12.35 18.30 0.45
CA LEU A 19 -13.23 19.41 0.07
C LEU A 19 -14.01 19.05 -1.20
N CYS A 20 -15.32 19.30 -1.21
CA CYS A 20 -16.15 19.08 -2.40
C CYS A 20 -15.95 20.19 -3.44
N HIS A 21 -15.73 21.41 -2.98
CA HIS A 21 -15.55 22.59 -3.82
C HIS A 21 -14.31 23.37 -3.37
N PRO A 22 -13.09 22.88 -3.67
CA PRO A 22 -11.84 23.49 -3.22
C PRO A 22 -11.71 24.98 -3.61
N TRP A 23 -12.28 25.36 -4.75
CA TRP A 23 -12.26 26.73 -5.28
C TRP A 23 -12.88 27.76 -4.34
N LEU A 24 -13.88 27.36 -3.54
CA LEU A 24 -14.50 28.22 -2.54
C LEU A 24 -13.56 28.55 -1.38
N TYR A 25 -12.47 27.79 -1.24
CA TYR A 25 -11.46 27.92 -0.18
C TYR A 25 -10.11 28.42 -0.71
N GLY A 26 -10.10 29.07 -1.89
CA GLY A 26 -8.90 29.68 -2.46
C GLY A 26 -7.96 28.72 -3.20
N PHE A 27 -8.32 27.43 -3.35
CA PHE A 27 -7.56 26.51 -4.19
C PHE A 27 -7.83 26.78 -5.67
N ASN A 28 -6.80 26.64 -6.50
CA ASN A 28 -6.90 26.86 -7.95
C ASN A 28 -6.69 25.55 -8.73
N GLU A 29 -6.70 25.62 -10.07
CA GLU A 29 -6.50 24.45 -10.93
C GLU A 29 -5.15 23.76 -10.73
N LYS A 30 -4.10 24.48 -10.32
CA LYS A 30 -2.78 23.89 -10.02
C LYS A 30 -2.84 23.04 -8.74
N ASP A 31 -3.69 23.42 -7.80
CA ASP A 31 -3.91 22.66 -6.56
C ASP A 31 -4.81 21.45 -6.78
N CYS A 32 -5.73 21.55 -7.75
CA CYS A 32 -6.70 20.54 -8.12
C CYS A 32 -6.54 20.07 -9.58
N PRO A 33 -5.38 19.49 -9.96
CA PRO A 33 -5.06 19.17 -11.34
C PRO A 33 -5.91 18.00 -11.87
N ASP A 34 -6.23 18.10 -13.16
CA ASP A 34 -6.81 17.01 -13.93
C ASP A 34 -5.77 15.89 -14.12
N VAL A 35 -6.16 14.66 -13.76
CA VAL A 35 -5.29 13.49 -13.92
C VAL A 35 -5.61 12.72 -15.20
N GLY A 36 -6.68 13.07 -15.91
CA GLY A 36 -7.18 12.44 -17.13
C GLY A 36 -8.33 11.46 -16.86
N ASP A 37 -9.09 11.13 -17.91
CA ASP A 37 -10.27 10.24 -17.89
C ASP A 37 -11.43 10.72 -17.01
N GLY A 38 -11.64 12.04 -16.91
CA GLY A 38 -12.68 12.64 -16.07
C GLY A 38 -12.41 12.39 -14.58
N LYS A 39 -11.14 12.55 -14.18
CA LYS A 39 -10.67 12.35 -12.81
C LYS A 39 -9.81 13.55 -12.42
N ARG A 40 -9.97 14.02 -11.19
CA ARG A 40 -9.26 15.21 -10.68
C ARG A 40 -8.75 14.99 -9.26
N LEU A 41 -7.60 15.58 -8.93
CA LEU A 41 -7.07 15.56 -7.58
C LEU A 41 -7.75 16.62 -6.72
N PHE A 42 -8.31 16.24 -5.58
CA PHE A 42 -8.90 17.18 -4.63
C PHE A 42 -8.09 17.22 -3.32
N PRO A 43 -7.91 18.42 -2.72
CA PRO A 43 -7.26 18.59 -1.44
C PRO A 43 -8.14 18.11 -0.29
N GLY A 44 -7.46 17.71 0.79
CA GLY A 44 -8.08 17.22 2.00
C GLY A 44 -7.08 17.15 3.15
N THR A 45 -7.54 16.56 4.25
CA THR A 45 -6.80 16.42 5.50
C THR A 45 -7.13 15.06 6.11
N GLN A 46 -6.13 14.43 6.71
CA GLN A 46 -6.31 13.29 7.60
C GLN A 46 -6.14 13.78 9.03
N LYS A 47 -7.16 13.57 9.86
CA LYS A 47 -7.15 13.91 11.28
C LYS A 47 -7.16 12.63 12.11
N SER A 48 -6.34 12.56 13.15
CA SER A 48 -6.36 11.47 14.12
C SER A 48 -5.93 11.97 15.50
N VAL A 49 -6.35 11.27 16.55
CA VAL A 49 -5.87 11.49 17.91
C VAL A 49 -4.95 10.34 18.27
N HIS A 50 -3.77 10.66 18.81
CA HIS A 50 -2.81 9.69 19.33
C HIS A 50 -2.57 9.97 20.80
N PHE A 51 -2.37 8.92 21.59
CA PHE A 51 -1.87 9.07 22.96
C PHE A 51 -0.36 8.94 22.93
N ILE A 52 0.33 9.94 23.46
CA ILE A 52 1.79 10.05 23.52
C ILE A 52 2.24 10.25 24.96
N GLU A 53 3.51 9.96 25.24
CA GLU A 53 4.08 10.22 26.58
C GLU A 53 4.06 11.72 26.96
N GLY A 54 4.24 12.60 25.98
CA GLY A 54 4.23 14.05 26.16
C GLY A 54 5.45 14.56 26.94
N GLN A 55 5.34 15.77 27.48
CA GLN A 55 6.45 16.40 28.25
C GLN A 55 6.68 15.74 29.62
N ARG A 56 5.72 14.97 30.12
CA ARG A 56 5.80 14.30 31.42
C ARG A 56 6.58 12.98 31.36
N GLY A 57 6.94 12.53 30.15
CA GLY A 57 7.67 11.28 29.94
C GLY A 57 6.82 10.03 30.00
N ARG A 58 7.46 8.88 29.79
CA ARG A 58 6.83 7.57 29.67
C ARG A 58 5.97 7.22 30.90
N GLY A 59 4.83 6.57 30.67
CA GLY A 59 3.84 6.23 31.70
C GLY A 59 2.71 7.25 31.82
N PHE A 60 2.86 8.47 31.28
CA PHE A 60 1.78 9.44 31.19
C PHE A 60 1.13 9.40 29.80
N ALA A 61 -0.20 9.48 29.72
CA ALA A 61 -0.91 9.51 28.44
C ALA A 61 -1.42 10.93 28.15
N SER A 62 -0.77 11.62 27.22
CA SER A 62 -1.18 12.92 26.70
C SER A 62 -1.87 12.74 25.34
N ALA A 63 -3.04 13.34 25.15
CA ALA A 63 -3.72 13.30 23.85
C ALA A 63 -3.09 14.32 22.88
N ALA A 64 -2.67 13.86 21.71
CA ALA A 64 -2.14 14.68 20.64
C ALA A 64 -3.04 14.62 19.40
N LEU A 65 -3.40 15.79 18.87
CA LEU A 65 -4.12 15.90 17.60
C LEU A 65 -3.12 15.93 16.45
N VAL A 66 -3.18 14.93 15.57
CA VAL A 66 -2.34 14.84 14.37
C VAL A 66 -3.16 15.20 13.14
N ILE A 67 -2.69 16.21 12.41
CA ILE A 67 -3.31 16.70 11.18
C ILE A 67 -2.29 16.58 10.05
N ASP A 68 -2.64 15.83 9.00
CA ASP A 68 -1.79 15.64 7.82
C ASP A 68 -2.54 16.07 6.56
N ALA A 69 -1.92 16.89 5.71
CA ALA A 69 -2.51 17.31 4.45
C ALA A 69 -2.56 16.12 3.48
N LYS A 70 -3.67 15.97 2.74
CA LYS A 70 -3.87 14.90 1.76
C LYS A 70 -4.33 15.48 0.42
N LYS A 71 -4.00 14.76 -0.65
CA LYS A 71 -4.67 14.88 -1.95
C LYS A 71 -5.09 13.49 -2.40
N ALA A 72 -6.27 13.38 -3.00
CA ALA A 72 -6.76 12.12 -3.57
C ALA A 72 -7.50 12.38 -4.88
N ALA A 73 -7.47 11.40 -5.78
CA ALA A 73 -8.18 11.49 -7.05
C ALA A 73 -9.66 11.16 -6.84
N PHE A 74 -10.53 11.94 -7.48
CA PHE A 74 -11.98 11.78 -7.50
C PHE A 74 -12.45 11.76 -8.95
N HIS A 75 -13.56 11.06 -9.21
CA HIS A 75 -14.25 11.21 -10.48
C HIS A 75 -14.92 12.57 -10.55
N GLU A 76 -14.79 13.24 -11.69
CA GLU A 76 -15.49 14.49 -11.95
C GLU A 76 -17.00 14.24 -12.13
N ASP A 77 -17.79 15.26 -11.83
CA ASP A 77 -19.25 15.25 -11.93
C ASP A 77 -19.68 15.32 -13.40
N LEU A 78 -19.52 14.20 -14.12
CA LEU A 78 -19.79 14.07 -15.56
C LEU A 78 -20.97 13.13 -15.83
N ARG A 79 -21.62 13.29 -17.00
CA ARG A 79 -22.48 12.24 -17.56
C ARG A 79 -21.62 11.03 -17.91
N LEU A 80 -22.16 9.83 -17.80
CA LEU A 80 -21.39 8.62 -18.15
C LEU A 80 -20.99 8.62 -19.62
N ILE A 81 -21.86 9.11 -20.50
CA ILE A 81 -21.55 9.24 -21.93
C ILE A 81 -20.36 10.17 -22.17
N ASP A 82 -20.28 11.31 -21.47
CA ASP A 82 -19.18 12.26 -21.63
C ASP A 82 -17.86 11.68 -21.13
N LYS A 83 -17.91 10.96 -19.99
CA LYS A 83 -16.74 10.23 -19.51
C LYS A 83 -16.30 9.13 -20.47
N ALA A 84 -17.23 8.39 -21.05
CA ALA A 84 -16.92 7.36 -22.04
C ALA A 84 -16.23 7.97 -23.28
N LYS A 85 -16.71 9.13 -23.75
CA LYS A 85 -16.07 9.90 -24.83
C LYS A 85 -14.65 10.33 -24.44
N ILE A 86 -14.41 10.80 -23.22
CA ILE A 86 -13.07 11.19 -22.73
C ILE A 86 -12.12 9.98 -22.69
N ILE A 87 -12.55 8.84 -22.12
CA ILE A 87 -11.72 7.63 -21.99
C ILE A 87 -11.30 7.08 -23.36
N LEU A 88 -12.23 7.10 -24.32
CA LEU A 88 -12.03 6.53 -25.65
C LEU A 88 -11.48 7.54 -26.64
N ASN A 89 -11.56 8.84 -26.33
CA ASN A 89 -11.33 9.93 -27.27
C ASN A 89 -12.15 9.73 -28.56
N ASP A 90 -13.43 9.37 -28.42
CA ASP A 90 -14.36 9.02 -29.51
C ASP A 90 -15.71 9.74 -29.31
N SER A 91 -16.43 10.00 -30.40
CA SER A 91 -17.77 10.60 -30.37
C SER A 91 -18.90 9.62 -30.02
N LEU A 92 -18.63 8.31 -30.02
CA LEU A 92 -19.56 7.21 -29.79
C LEU A 92 -20.75 7.16 -30.78
N SER A 93 -20.54 7.68 -31.98
CA SER A 93 -21.51 7.65 -33.08
C SER A 93 -21.61 6.30 -33.77
N ARG A 94 -20.63 5.40 -33.54
CA ARG A 94 -20.55 4.06 -34.14
C ARG A 94 -20.31 3.00 -33.07
N ARG A 95 -20.45 1.74 -33.46
CA ARG A 95 -20.18 0.60 -32.58
C ARG A 95 -18.72 0.63 -32.13
N VAL A 96 -18.52 0.53 -30.81
CA VAL A 96 -17.20 0.49 -30.18
C VAL A 96 -16.53 -0.86 -30.43
N SER A 97 -15.23 -0.86 -30.76
CA SER A 97 -14.44 -2.09 -30.92
C SER A 97 -14.24 -2.81 -29.57
N GLU A 98 -13.90 -4.09 -29.61
CA GLU A 98 -13.69 -4.87 -28.37
C GLU A 98 -12.55 -4.29 -27.51
N VAL A 99 -11.44 -3.90 -28.13
CA VAL A 99 -10.30 -3.25 -27.43
C VAL A 99 -10.72 -1.93 -26.77
N ALA A 100 -11.55 -1.14 -27.43
CA ALA A 100 -12.08 0.09 -26.85
C ALA A 100 -13.09 -0.21 -25.71
N LEU A 101 -13.88 -1.26 -25.84
CA LEU A 101 -14.79 -1.70 -24.78
C LEU A 101 -14.03 -2.15 -23.52
N GLU A 102 -12.90 -2.85 -23.66
CA GLU A 102 -12.03 -3.21 -22.53
C GLU A 102 -11.47 -1.98 -21.81
N ARG A 103 -10.97 -0.99 -22.56
CA ARG A 103 -10.52 0.28 -22.00
C ARG A 103 -11.63 1.02 -21.25
N LEU A 104 -12.83 1.03 -21.83
CA LEU A 104 -14.01 1.63 -21.21
C LEU A 104 -14.38 0.90 -19.91
N ASN A 105 -14.40 -0.44 -19.94
CA ASN A 105 -14.67 -1.27 -18.76
C ASN A 105 -13.66 -1.00 -17.64
N PHE A 106 -12.37 -0.86 -17.97
CA PHE A 106 -11.34 -0.50 -16.99
C PHE A 106 -11.58 0.89 -16.40
N GLY A 107 -11.82 1.91 -17.24
CA GLY A 107 -12.03 3.29 -16.80
C GLY A 107 -13.35 3.54 -16.04
N MET A 108 -14.34 2.67 -16.24
CA MET A 108 -15.67 2.75 -15.62
C MET A 108 -15.89 1.75 -14.47
N LYS A 109 -14.89 0.92 -14.16
CA LYS A 109 -14.98 -0.13 -13.14
C LYS A 109 -15.32 0.45 -11.78
N GLY A 110 -16.40 -0.03 -11.16
CA GLY A 110 -16.77 0.32 -9.78
C GLY A 110 -17.35 1.72 -9.58
N ILE A 111 -17.74 2.43 -10.66
CA ILE A 111 -18.40 3.73 -10.55
C ILE A 111 -19.82 3.57 -10.02
N LEU A 112 -20.20 4.43 -9.08
CA LEU A 112 -21.56 4.55 -8.56
C LEU A 112 -22.34 5.56 -9.41
N LEU A 113 -23.54 5.17 -9.82
CA LEU A 113 -24.37 5.94 -10.75
C LEU A 113 -25.50 6.68 -10.03
N CYS A 114 -25.91 7.82 -10.57
CA CYS A 114 -27.13 8.53 -10.21
C CYS A 114 -27.95 8.82 -11.47
N SER A 115 -29.29 8.84 -11.36
CA SER A 115 -30.20 9.23 -12.44
C SER A 115 -30.90 10.55 -12.11
N TYR A 116 -31.45 11.22 -13.14
CA TYR A 116 -32.11 12.54 -13.07
C TYR A 116 -33.30 12.59 -12.09
N ARG A 117 -33.89 11.44 -11.77
CA ARG A 117 -34.95 11.32 -10.76
C ARG A 117 -34.40 10.55 -9.56
N SER A 118 -34.32 11.22 -8.41
CA SER A 118 -33.97 10.64 -7.12
C SER A 118 -34.68 9.29 -6.91
N TYR A 119 -33.93 8.26 -6.53
CA TYR A 119 -34.41 6.96 -6.07
C TYR A 119 -35.34 6.16 -6.99
N PHE A 120 -34.97 5.88 -8.23
CA PHE A 120 -35.51 4.70 -8.92
C PHE A 120 -34.42 4.00 -9.74
N LEU A 121 -33.96 2.85 -9.23
CA LEU A 121 -33.42 1.82 -10.09
C LEU A 121 -34.61 1.23 -10.85
N TYR A 122 -34.69 1.58 -12.14
CA TYR A 122 -35.79 1.15 -12.99
C TYR A 122 -35.73 -0.36 -13.13
N ARG A 123 -36.72 -1.03 -12.53
CA ARG A 123 -36.90 -2.48 -12.63
C ARG A 123 -37.31 -2.82 -14.06
N PHE A 124 -36.67 -3.84 -14.62
CA PHE A 124 -37.11 -4.50 -15.84
C PHE A 124 -37.73 -5.82 -15.42
N GLU A 125 -39.05 -5.88 -15.36
CA GLU A 125 -39.80 -7.13 -15.42
C GLU A 125 -40.63 -7.05 -16.68
N MET A 126 -40.28 -7.87 -17.67
CA MET A 126 -41.15 -8.12 -18.81
C MET A 126 -42.29 -9.00 -18.32
N GLN A 127 -43.52 -8.49 -18.35
CA GLN A 127 -44.68 -9.26 -17.90
C GLN A 127 -45.12 -10.33 -18.92
N ASP A 128 -44.67 -10.29 -20.19
CA ASP A 128 -45.32 -11.07 -21.26
C ASP A 128 -44.37 -11.86 -22.20
N GLY A 129 -43.11 -12.11 -21.83
CA GLY A 129 -42.19 -12.94 -22.64
C GLY A 129 -41.75 -12.35 -24.01
N VAL A 130 -42.18 -11.15 -24.37
CA VAL A 130 -41.83 -10.45 -25.62
C VAL A 130 -40.44 -9.81 -25.51
N LYS A 131 -39.51 -10.18 -26.41
CA LYS A 131 -38.17 -9.57 -26.50
C LYS A 131 -38.26 -8.19 -27.17
N VAL A 132 -38.09 -7.13 -26.39
CA VAL A 132 -38.05 -5.73 -26.87
C VAL A 132 -36.62 -5.17 -26.74
N SER A 133 -36.17 -4.39 -27.73
CA SER A 133 -34.86 -3.73 -27.67
C SER A 133 -34.84 -2.60 -26.63
N VAL A 134 -33.68 -2.27 -26.08
CA VAL A 134 -33.55 -1.15 -25.12
C VAL A 134 -34.00 0.17 -25.75
N LEU A 135 -33.66 0.41 -27.02
CA LEU A 135 -34.10 1.59 -27.78
C LEU A 135 -35.62 1.70 -27.84
N GLN A 136 -36.28 0.60 -28.22
CA GLN A 136 -37.73 0.56 -28.36
C GLN A 136 -38.43 0.73 -27.00
N TYR A 137 -37.92 0.06 -25.96
CA TYR A 137 -38.47 0.17 -24.62
C TYR A 137 -38.41 1.61 -24.08
N PHE A 138 -37.28 2.30 -24.21
CA PHE A 138 -37.16 3.69 -23.75
C PHE A 138 -38.02 4.67 -24.57
N LYS A 139 -38.15 4.43 -25.88
CA LYS A 139 -39.03 5.22 -26.75
C LYS A 139 -40.50 5.01 -26.44
N GLU A 140 -40.95 3.77 -26.22
CA GLU A 140 -42.36 3.46 -26.02
C GLU A 140 -42.82 3.78 -24.60
N LYS A 141 -42.08 3.33 -23.58
CA LYS A 141 -42.45 3.45 -22.17
C LYS A 141 -42.15 4.83 -21.58
N TYR A 142 -40.97 5.38 -21.88
CA TYR A 142 -40.51 6.64 -21.28
C TYR A 142 -40.59 7.84 -22.24
N LYS A 143 -40.92 7.62 -23.51
CA LYS A 143 -40.91 8.65 -24.57
C LYS A 143 -39.55 9.32 -24.71
N ILE A 144 -38.47 8.58 -24.45
CA ILE A 144 -37.08 9.03 -24.59
C ILE A 144 -36.50 8.44 -25.87
N CYS A 145 -36.05 9.30 -26.79
CA CYS A 145 -35.25 8.91 -27.94
C CYS A 145 -33.77 9.03 -27.58
N LEU A 146 -33.04 7.91 -27.57
CA LEU A 146 -31.61 7.89 -27.27
C LEU A 146 -30.82 8.48 -28.44
N GLU A 147 -29.95 9.44 -28.16
CA GLU A 147 -29.05 10.06 -29.13
C GLU A 147 -27.89 9.15 -29.53
N TYR A 148 -27.50 8.21 -28.64
CA TYR A 148 -26.35 7.31 -28.85
C TYR A 148 -26.78 5.83 -28.91
N PRO A 149 -27.45 5.38 -29.99
CA PRO A 149 -28.01 4.03 -30.08
C PRO A 149 -26.94 2.93 -30.15
N HIS A 150 -25.73 3.26 -30.58
CA HIS A 150 -24.61 2.32 -30.70
C HIS A 150 -23.67 2.33 -29.48
N ALA A 151 -23.90 3.23 -28.52
CA ALA A 151 -23.11 3.28 -27.31
C ALA A 151 -23.35 2.02 -26.44
N PRO A 152 -22.31 1.49 -25.78
CA PRO A 152 -22.45 0.39 -24.85
C PRO A 152 -23.48 0.67 -23.73
N LEU A 153 -24.14 -0.39 -23.26
CA LEU A 153 -25.00 -0.32 -22.08
C LEU A 153 -24.19 -0.53 -20.80
N VAL A 154 -24.62 0.12 -19.73
CA VAL A 154 -24.05 -0.07 -18.39
C VAL A 154 -24.79 -1.21 -17.70
N LYS A 155 -24.03 -2.25 -17.34
CA LYS A 155 -24.52 -3.35 -16.51
C LYS A 155 -24.44 -2.95 -15.05
N VAL A 156 -25.58 -2.92 -14.38
CA VAL A 156 -25.67 -2.67 -12.93
C VAL A 156 -26.21 -3.95 -12.28
N ARG A 157 -25.44 -4.50 -11.35
CA ARG A 157 -25.83 -5.67 -10.57
C ARG A 157 -26.46 -5.22 -9.26
N GLU A 158 -27.69 -5.68 -9.02
CA GLU A 158 -28.45 -5.41 -7.80
C GLU A 158 -28.86 -6.74 -7.16
N GLY A 159 -28.07 -7.20 -6.20
CA GLY A 159 -28.22 -8.54 -5.63
C GLY A 159 -28.04 -9.63 -6.71
N SER A 160 -29.09 -10.41 -6.94
CA SER A 160 -29.13 -11.49 -7.95
C SER A 160 -29.51 -11.01 -9.34
N ARG A 161 -30.05 -9.79 -9.50
CA ARG A 161 -30.54 -9.27 -10.78
C ARG A 161 -29.47 -8.42 -11.47
N VAL A 162 -29.45 -8.48 -12.82
CA VAL A 162 -28.55 -7.68 -13.65
C VAL A 162 -29.39 -6.83 -14.60
N ASN A 163 -29.29 -5.52 -14.44
CA ASN A 163 -30.03 -4.54 -15.22
C ASN A 163 -29.09 -3.84 -16.21
N ASN A 164 -29.57 -3.52 -17.42
CA ASN A 164 -28.80 -2.82 -18.44
C ASN A 164 -29.39 -1.42 -18.66
N TYR A 165 -28.56 -0.39 -18.55
CA TYR A 165 -28.97 1.01 -18.68
C TYR A 165 -28.22 1.72 -19.80
N PRO A 166 -28.88 2.57 -20.61
CA PRO A 166 -28.17 3.45 -21.54
C PRO A 166 -27.21 4.41 -20.81
N MET A 167 -25.96 4.51 -21.26
CA MET A 167 -24.96 5.43 -20.68
C MET A 167 -25.41 6.89 -20.71
N GLU A 168 -26.20 7.27 -21.71
CA GLU A 168 -26.73 8.63 -21.89
C GLU A 168 -27.58 9.12 -20.71
N LEU A 169 -28.22 8.20 -19.99
CA LEU A 169 -29.16 8.54 -18.91
C LEU A 169 -28.54 8.50 -17.51
N GLY A 170 -27.25 8.16 -17.42
CA GLY A 170 -26.53 8.02 -16.15
C GLY A 170 -25.56 9.16 -15.89
N PHE A 171 -25.47 9.54 -14.62
CA PHE A 171 -24.49 10.48 -14.09
C PHE A 171 -23.57 9.76 -13.13
N ILE A 172 -22.31 10.20 -13.07
CA ILE A 172 -21.39 9.77 -12.03
C ILE A 172 -21.84 10.42 -10.72
N ARG A 173 -21.90 9.63 -9.65
CA ARG A 173 -22.17 10.17 -8.32
C ARG A 173 -21.02 11.08 -7.89
N ALA A 174 -21.36 12.27 -7.44
CA ALA A 174 -20.38 13.26 -6.99
C ALA A 174 -19.50 12.75 -5.84
N MET A 175 -18.25 13.23 -5.82
CA MET A 175 -17.26 12.93 -4.79
C MET A 175 -16.95 11.44 -4.61
N GLN A 176 -17.02 10.66 -5.68
CA GLN A 176 -16.55 9.28 -5.68
C GLN A 176 -15.02 9.22 -5.82
N ARG A 177 -14.37 8.67 -4.80
CA ARG A 177 -12.91 8.51 -4.76
C ARG A 177 -12.43 7.45 -5.73
N VAL A 178 -11.37 7.75 -6.46
CA VAL A 178 -10.65 6.82 -7.34
C VAL A 178 -9.62 6.04 -6.53
N THR A 179 -9.69 4.72 -6.57
CA THR A 179 -8.70 3.83 -5.94
C THR A 179 -7.45 3.70 -6.81
N ILE A 180 -6.38 3.11 -6.26
CA ILE A 180 -5.13 2.89 -7.00
C ILE A 180 -5.36 1.91 -8.16
N SER A 181 -6.18 0.86 -7.97
CA SER A 181 -6.49 -0.13 -9.01
C SER A 181 -7.35 0.43 -10.16
N GLN A 182 -7.93 1.62 -9.99
CA GLN A 182 -8.71 2.33 -11.01
C GLN A 182 -7.88 3.40 -11.76
N GLN A 183 -6.58 3.50 -11.48
CA GLN A 183 -5.67 4.46 -12.12
C GLN A 183 -4.74 3.76 -13.09
N THR A 184 -4.56 4.37 -14.26
CA THR A 184 -3.49 3.97 -15.18
C THR A 184 -2.13 4.38 -14.61
N PRO A 185 -1.01 3.76 -15.04
CA PRO A 185 0.33 4.18 -14.61
C PRO A 185 0.60 5.67 -14.87
N ALA A 186 0.09 6.22 -15.98
CA ALA A 186 0.19 7.64 -16.29
C ALA A 186 -0.59 8.52 -15.30
N GLN A 187 -1.80 8.10 -14.89
CA GLN A 187 -2.59 8.79 -13.86
C GLN A 187 -1.91 8.73 -12.50
N THR A 188 -1.44 7.56 -12.07
CA THR A 188 -0.69 7.37 -10.82
C THR A 188 0.57 8.23 -10.79
N HIS A 189 1.25 8.32 -11.94
CA HIS A 189 2.40 9.19 -12.07
C HIS A 189 2.03 10.68 -12.00
N LYS A 190 0.95 11.12 -12.66
CA LYS A 190 0.43 12.50 -12.54
C LYS A 190 0.03 12.84 -11.11
N THR A 191 -0.70 11.96 -10.42
CA THR A 191 -1.07 12.16 -9.02
C THR A 191 0.14 12.30 -8.10
N THR A 192 1.23 11.61 -8.43
CA THR A 192 2.51 11.70 -7.71
C THR A 192 3.35 12.93 -8.10
N LYS A 193 3.34 13.31 -9.39
CA LYS A 193 4.15 14.40 -9.99
C LYS A 193 3.68 15.81 -9.63
N VAL A 194 2.41 15.99 -9.30
CA VAL A 194 1.85 17.30 -8.91
C VAL A 194 2.56 17.88 -7.67
N GLY A 195 3.38 17.08 -6.96
CA GLY A 195 4.28 17.59 -5.93
C GLY A 195 5.76 17.75 -6.32
N VAL A 196 6.26 17.25 -7.46
CA VAL A 196 7.72 16.97 -7.58
C VAL A 196 8.26 16.81 -9.02
N PRO A 197 9.45 17.35 -9.35
CA PRO A 197 10.12 17.18 -10.66
C PRO A 197 10.76 15.80 -10.88
N VAL A 198 10.90 15.39 -12.16
CA VAL A 198 11.58 14.16 -12.59
C VAL A 198 13.05 14.41 -12.91
N VAL A 199 13.93 13.58 -12.36
CA VAL A 199 15.36 13.55 -12.71
C VAL A 199 15.54 12.67 -13.95
N LYS A 200 16.03 13.25 -15.05
CA LYS A 200 16.17 12.58 -16.36
C LYS A 200 17.54 11.92 -16.60
N GLU A 201 18.48 11.98 -15.67
CA GLU A 201 19.86 11.52 -15.93
C GLU A 201 20.41 10.67 -14.79
N ARG A 202 20.28 9.33 -14.89
CA ARG A 202 20.96 8.37 -13.99
C ARG A 202 21.39 7.07 -14.69
N ARG A 203 21.79 7.11 -15.96
CA ARG A 203 22.17 5.90 -16.72
C ARG A 203 23.28 5.09 -16.02
N LYS A 204 24.31 5.75 -15.48
CA LYS A 204 25.42 5.09 -14.76
C LYS A 204 24.96 4.38 -13.48
N VAL A 205 24.20 5.08 -12.63
CA VAL A 205 23.63 4.51 -11.39
C VAL A 205 22.70 3.34 -11.67
N THR A 206 21.95 3.38 -12.78
CA THR A 206 21.12 2.24 -13.19
C THR A 206 21.97 1.02 -13.52
N VAL A 207 23.07 1.18 -14.26
CA VAL A 207 24.00 0.07 -14.59
C VAL A 207 24.64 -0.49 -13.33
N GLU A 208 25.11 0.37 -12.42
CA GLU A 208 25.66 -0.05 -11.13
C GLU A 208 24.64 -0.88 -10.33
N ASN A 209 23.40 -0.43 -10.21
CA ASN A 209 22.34 -1.19 -9.53
C ASN A 209 22.03 -2.53 -10.22
N ILE A 210 22.13 -2.61 -11.55
CA ILE A 210 21.98 -3.88 -12.29
C ILE A 210 23.11 -4.84 -11.93
N ILE A 211 24.35 -4.37 -11.86
CA ILE A 211 25.50 -5.19 -11.47
C ILE A 211 25.30 -5.72 -10.04
N LEU A 212 24.93 -4.84 -9.09
CA LEU A 212 24.68 -5.23 -7.70
C LEU A 212 23.60 -6.33 -7.59
N LYS A 213 22.47 -6.15 -8.28
CA LYS A 213 21.39 -7.14 -8.35
C LYS A 213 21.83 -8.45 -8.98
N THR A 214 22.66 -8.38 -10.03
CA THR A 214 23.14 -9.56 -10.75
C THR A 214 24.06 -10.39 -9.86
N ASN A 215 25.00 -9.75 -9.15
CA ASN A 215 25.87 -10.44 -8.20
C ASN A 215 25.07 -11.16 -7.11
N MET A 216 24.08 -10.49 -6.50
CA MET A 216 23.19 -11.12 -5.50
C MET A 216 22.42 -12.33 -6.06
N LYS A 217 21.95 -12.26 -7.31
CA LYS A 217 21.24 -13.37 -7.97
C LYS A 217 22.14 -14.56 -8.30
N LEU A 218 23.44 -14.33 -8.44
CA LEU A 218 24.45 -15.36 -8.62
C LEU A 218 24.95 -15.93 -7.28
N GLY A 219 24.41 -15.47 -6.14
CA GLY A 219 24.82 -15.89 -4.80
C GLY A 219 26.03 -15.14 -4.25
N GLY A 220 26.52 -14.11 -4.95
CA GLY A 220 27.58 -13.24 -4.46
C GLY A 220 27.09 -12.19 -3.48
N LEU A 221 28.01 -11.60 -2.72
CA LEU A 221 27.77 -10.53 -1.76
C LEU A 221 28.47 -9.25 -2.24
N ASN A 222 27.78 -8.11 -2.23
CA ASN A 222 28.32 -6.87 -2.78
C ASN A 222 29.18 -6.10 -1.78
N TYR A 223 28.81 -6.13 -0.51
CA TYR A 223 29.58 -5.51 0.56
C TYR A 223 29.30 -6.22 1.89
N VAL A 224 30.33 -6.30 2.72
CA VAL A 224 30.26 -6.85 4.07
C VAL A 224 30.18 -5.67 5.02
N ASP A 225 29.20 -5.67 5.92
CA ASP A 225 29.16 -4.70 7.01
C ASP A 225 30.08 -5.19 8.16
N PHE A 226 30.78 -4.27 8.82
CA PHE A 226 31.81 -4.60 9.82
C PHE A 226 31.23 -5.00 11.18
N THR A 227 29.90 -5.10 11.31
CA THR A 227 29.27 -5.44 12.58
C THR A 227 29.38 -6.93 12.87
N SER A 228 30.13 -7.27 13.92
CA SER A 228 30.24 -8.59 14.53
C SER A 228 28.97 -8.98 15.32
N CYS A 229 27.79 -8.89 14.70
CA CYS A 229 26.55 -9.31 15.34
C CYS A 229 26.37 -10.81 15.04
N SER A 230 26.69 -11.68 15.99
CA SER A 230 26.51 -13.15 15.89
C SER A 230 25.05 -13.60 15.85
N ASP A 231 24.11 -12.66 15.92
CA ASP A 231 22.71 -12.93 16.19
C ASP A 231 21.90 -13.04 14.90
N VAL A 232 20.97 -13.99 14.89
CA VAL A 232 20.15 -14.27 13.73
C VAL A 232 18.90 -13.40 13.78
N PHE A 233 18.80 -12.50 12.82
CA PHE A 233 17.65 -11.62 12.63
C PHE A 233 16.60 -12.32 11.78
N TRP A 234 15.40 -12.44 12.32
CA TRP A 234 14.26 -12.96 11.60
C TRP A 234 13.29 -11.84 11.31
N ILE A 235 12.60 -11.89 10.18
CA ILE A 235 11.53 -10.95 9.91
C ILE A 235 10.33 -11.70 9.38
N PHE A 236 9.22 -11.51 10.09
CA PHE A 236 7.93 -12.01 9.68
C PHE A 236 7.07 -10.89 9.13
N LYS A 237 6.31 -11.21 8.09
CA LYS A 237 5.12 -10.45 7.72
C LYS A 237 4.06 -11.41 7.23
N HIS A 238 3.26 -11.95 8.14
CA HIS A 238 2.02 -12.73 7.90
C HIS A 238 2.18 -13.97 6.99
N PHE A 239 2.52 -13.80 5.71
CA PHE A 239 2.62 -14.84 4.66
C PHE A 239 4.03 -14.97 4.06
N GLN A 240 5.01 -14.22 4.54
CA GLN A 240 6.36 -14.23 4.01
C GLN A 240 7.37 -13.86 5.08
N TYR A 241 8.61 -14.28 4.85
CA TYR A 241 9.70 -14.06 5.78
C TYR A 241 11.01 -13.73 5.06
N ALA A 242 11.94 -13.15 5.79
CA ALA A 242 13.33 -13.05 5.41
C ALA A 242 14.23 -13.08 6.64
N SER A 243 15.46 -13.58 6.47
CA SER A 243 16.35 -13.96 7.56
C SER A 243 17.79 -14.11 7.08
N ASN A 244 18.75 -13.96 7.99
CA ASN A 244 20.19 -13.99 7.72
C ASN A 244 20.86 -15.31 8.16
N PHE A 245 20.34 -16.46 7.73
CA PHE A 245 20.88 -17.77 8.16
C PHE A 245 22.21 -18.19 7.56
N LYS A 246 22.74 -17.41 6.63
CA LYS A 246 24.04 -17.68 6.05
C LYS A 246 25.14 -17.28 7.01
N GLU A 247 26.35 -17.75 6.72
CA GLU A 247 27.55 -17.36 7.46
C GLU A 247 27.71 -15.83 7.52
N ASN A 248 27.23 -15.12 6.49
CA ASN A 248 27.21 -13.67 6.48
C ASN A 248 25.88 -13.10 7.00
N VAL A 249 25.99 -12.31 8.07
CA VAL A 249 24.87 -11.73 8.83
C VAL A 249 24.08 -10.69 8.05
N VAL A 250 24.63 -10.13 6.96
CA VAL A 250 23.94 -9.18 6.09
C VAL A 250 23.35 -9.82 4.83
N ASP A 251 23.53 -11.12 4.63
CA ASP A 251 22.92 -11.84 3.50
C ASP A 251 21.54 -12.39 3.89
N PHE A 252 20.52 -11.59 3.59
CA PHE A 252 19.13 -11.93 3.87
C PHE A 252 18.49 -12.70 2.71
N VAL A 253 18.01 -13.89 3.01
CA VAL A 253 17.22 -14.75 2.13
C VAL A 253 15.82 -14.90 2.69
N GLY A 254 14.83 -15.14 1.84
CA GLY A 254 13.45 -15.26 2.26
C GLY A 254 12.61 -16.03 1.27
N ASP A 255 11.36 -16.27 1.64
CA ASP A 255 10.36 -16.88 0.77
C ASP A 255 8.94 -16.43 1.17
N TYR A 256 7.93 -16.90 0.43
CA TYR A 256 6.52 -16.67 0.70
C TYR A 256 5.73 -17.98 0.75
N LEU A 257 4.64 -17.97 1.50
CA LEU A 257 3.69 -19.08 1.65
C LEU A 257 2.28 -18.58 1.37
N PHE A 258 1.54 -19.30 0.53
CA PHE A 258 0.11 -19.07 0.40
C PHE A 258 -0.63 -19.83 1.50
N GLN A 259 -1.41 -19.12 2.31
CA GLN A 259 -2.28 -19.73 3.30
C GLN A 259 -3.68 -19.11 3.23
N SER A 260 -4.67 -19.87 3.69
CA SER A 260 -6.04 -19.39 3.83
C SER A 260 -6.13 -18.38 5.00
N SER A 261 -7.05 -17.43 4.87
CA SER A 261 -7.30 -16.43 5.92
C SER A 261 -7.60 -17.12 7.26
N GLY A 262 -6.82 -16.81 8.30
CA GLY A 262 -7.04 -17.29 9.67
C GLY A 262 -6.20 -18.52 10.09
N ARG A 263 -5.39 -19.10 9.20
CA ARG A 263 -4.30 -20.01 9.60
C ARG A 263 -3.01 -19.22 9.67
N GLU A 264 -2.30 -19.31 10.79
CA GLU A 264 -0.94 -18.80 10.94
C GLU A 264 -0.01 -20.00 11.04
N GLU A 265 0.58 -20.40 9.91
CA GLU A 265 1.65 -21.38 9.92
C GLU A 265 2.98 -20.66 10.07
N VAL A 266 3.73 -20.99 11.11
CA VAL A 266 5.14 -20.63 11.20
C VAL A 266 5.86 -21.50 10.17
N PRO A 267 6.59 -20.93 9.19
CA PRO A 267 7.39 -21.69 8.24
C PRO A 267 8.25 -22.70 9.00
N LEU A 268 8.16 -23.98 8.62
CA LEU A 268 9.00 -25.05 9.14
C LEU A 268 10.44 -24.79 8.69
N PHE A 269 11.17 -24.10 9.57
CA PHE A 269 12.48 -23.51 9.36
C PHE A 269 13.63 -24.52 9.49
N ALA A 270 13.46 -25.55 10.32
CA ALA A 270 14.46 -26.56 10.63
C ALA A 270 14.91 -27.36 9.39
N ASP A 271 13.96 -27.65 8.51
CA ASP A 271 14.16 -28.52 7.36
C ASP A 271 15.12 -27.92 6.33
N HIS A 272 15.24 -26.58 6.29
CA HIS A 272 15.92 -25.86 5.22
C HIS A 272 17.34 -25.39 5.59
N HIS A 273 17.69 -25.37 6.88
CA HIS A 273 19.00 -24.90 7.36
C HIS A 273 19.79 -25.98 8.10
N GLY A 274 19.64 -27.24 7.63
CA GLY A 274 20.34 -28.38 8.20
C GLY A 274 20.04 -28.61 9.69
N GLY A 275 18.80 -28.30 10.12
CA GLY A 275 18.35 -28.46 11.50
C GLY A 275 18.93 -27.46 12.51
N ARG A 276 19.63 -26.41 12.07
CA ARG A 276 20.22 -25.41 12.97
C ARG A 276 19.20 -24.36 13.37
N PHE A 277 19.14 -24.05 14.66
CA PHE A 277 18.32 -22.97 15.22
C PHE A 277 19.19 -21.86 15.82
N PRO A 278 18.75 -20.61 15.74
CA PRO A 278 19.46 -19.50 16.37
C PRO A 278 19.38 -19.58 17.90
N GLY A 279 20.39 -19.01 18.57
CA GLY A 279 20.39 -18.88 20.03
C GLY A 279 19.36 -17.87 20.52
N ASP A 280 19.26 -16.73 19.84
CA ASP A 280 18.36 -15.62 20.16
C ASP A 280 17.64 -15.11 18.89
N LEU A 281 16.50 -14.45 19.07
CA LEU A 281 15.60 -14.09 17.98
C LEU A 281 15.16 -12.63 18.04
N ILE A 282 15.47 -11.87 17.00
CA ILE A 282 14.98 -10.49 16.83
C ILE A 282 14.04 -10.47 15.64
N ILE A 283 12.77 -10.11 15.87
CA ILE A 283 11.71 -10.03 14.86
C ILE A 283 11.33 -8.60 14.59
N TYR A 284 11.48 -8.14 13.35
CA TYR A 284 10.75 -6.95 12.88
C TYR A 284 9.50 -7.37 12.11
N ARG A 285 8.35 -6.85 12.51
CA ARG A 285 7.03 -7.20 11.95
C ARG A 285 6.34 -5.98 11.39
N SER A 286 5.89 -6.01 10.14
CA SER A 286 5.16 -4.86 9.55
C SER A 286 3.75 -5.18 9.10
N GLY A 287 2.92 -4.14 8.95
CA GLY A 287 1.52 -4.30 8.51
C GLY A 287 0.55 -4.60 9.64
N ILE A 288 0.94 -4.31 10.88
CA ILE A 288 0.11 -4.43 12.08
C ILE A 288 -0.32 -3.02 12.50
N SER A 289 -1.58 -2.86 12.88
CA SER A 289 -2.12 -1.63 13.48
C SER A 289 -2.08 -1.71 15.00
N ASP A 290 -2.08 -0.57 15.69
CA ASP A 290 -1.98 -0.50 17.16
C ASP A 290 -3.11 -1.26 17.84
N GLY A 291 -4.31 -1.23 17.25
CA GLY A 291 -5.47 -2.00 17.73
C GLY A 291 -5.28 -3.51 17.71
N SER A 292 -4.28 -4.02 16.97
CA SER A 292 -3.95 -5.43 16.87
C SER A 292 -2.84 -5.85 17.82
N PHE A 293 -2.18 -4.93 18.55
CA PHE A 293 -1.06 -5.27 19.43
C PHE A 293 -1.44 -6.30 20.50
N LYS A 294 -2.66 -6.19 21.06
CA LYS A 294 -3.18 -7.17 22.01
C LYS A 294 -3.23 -8.57 21.38
N THR A 295 -3.75 -8.70 20.17
CA THR A 295 -3.85 -9.98 19.45
C THR A 295 -2.47 -10.58 19.19
N VAL A 296 -1.48 -9.76 18.83
CA VAL A 296 -0.10 -10.22 18.61
C VAL A 296 0.50 -10.77 19.91
N LEU A 297 0.31 -10.04 21.01
CA LEU A 297 0.80 -10.43 22.34
C LEU A 297 0.12 -11.70 22.88
N THR A 298 -1.18 -11.89 22.62
CA THR A 298 -1.95 -13.02 23.18
C THR A 298 -2.01 -14.25 22.27
N HIS A 299 -1.72 -14.11 20.97
CA HIS A 299 -1.83 -15.20 19.99
C HIS A 299 -0.54 -15.42 19.19
N GLU A 300 -0.08 -14.44 18.40
CA GLU A 300 1.04 -14.62 17.44
C GLU A 300 2.35 -14.99 18.18
N ILE A 301 2.70 -14.28 19.25
CA ILE A 301 3.93 -14.53 20.01
C ILE A 301 3.89 -15.86 20.79
N PRO A 302 2.81 -16.20 21.54
CA PRO A 302 2.68 -17.51 22.17
C PRO A 302 2.71 -18.68 21.17
N LEU A 303 2.06 -18.53 20.00
CA LEU A 303 2.08 -19.54 18.95
C LEU A 303 3.50 -19.76 18.44
N LEU A 304 4.24 -18.69 18.14
CA LEU A 304 5.63 -18.77 17.72
C LEU A 304 6.50 -19.51 18.75
N ARG A 305 6.40 -19.13 20.04
CA ARG A 305 7.14 -19.81 21.13
C ARG A 305 6.74 -21.29 21.24
N GLY A 306 5.46 -21.60 21.09
CA GLY A 306 4.94 -22.98 21.10
C GLY A 306 5.49 -23.82 19.94
N THR A 307 5.54 -23.28 18.72
CA THR A 307 6.11 -23.96 17.56
C THR A 307 7.61 -24.19 17.72
N LEU A 308 8.36 -23.20 18.20
CA LEU A 308 9.80 -23.35 18.47
C LEU A 308 10.06 -24.42 19.53
N SER A 309 9.25 -24.45 20.59
CA SER A 309 9.33 -25.49 21.63
C SER A 309 8.99 -26.88 21.08
N ALA A 310 8.01 -27.00 20.19
CA ALA A 310 7.66 -28.28 19.55
C ALA A 310 8.77 -28.79 18.63
N LEU A 311 9.55 -27.88 18.03
CA LEU A 311 10.73 -28.18 17.23
C LEU A 311 11.99 -28.46 18.07
N GLY A 312 11.88 -28.51 19.40
CA GLY A 312 12.97 -28.83 20.31
C GLY A 312 13.84 -27.62 20.71
N VAL A 313 13.51 -26.41 20.27
CA VAL A 313 14.20 -25.18 20.69
C VAL A 313 13.64 -24.71 22.02
N LYS A 314 14.43 -24.84 23.08
CA LYS A 314 14.05 -24.40 24.43
C LYS A 314 14.76 -23.09 24.77
N ASN A 315 14.05 -22.21 25.50
CA ASN A 315 14.59 -20.98 26.09
C ASN A 315 15.15 -19.94 25.10
N ILE A 316 14.63 -19.88 23.87
CA ILE A 316 14.99 -18.81 22.92
C ILE A 316 14.51 -17.46 23.45
N LYS A 317 15.42 -16.48 23.54
CA LYS A 317 15.03 -15.10 23.86
C LYS A 317 14.47 -14.44 22.60
N LEU A 318 13.37 -13.73 22.75
CA LEU A 318 12.69 -13.04 21.67
C LEU A 318 12.64 -11.53 21.92
N THR A 319 13.02 -10.75 20.91
CA THR A 319 12.66 -9.34 20.80
C THR A 319 11.74 -9.14 19.60
N PHE A 320 10.56 -8.57 19.81
CA PHE A 320 9.53 -8.38 18.78
C PHE A 320 9.23 -6.90 18.58
N VAL A 321 9.62 -6.39 17.41
CA VAL A 321 9.53 -4.97 17.02
C VAL A 321 8.51 -4.81 15.90
N VAL A 322 7.44 -4.08 16.14
CA VAL A 322 6.47 -3.72 15.10
C VAL A 322 6.95 -2.48 14.34
N VAL A 323 7.08 -2.59 13.03
CA VAL A 323 7.50 -1.52 12.12
C VAL A 323 6.32 -1.00 11.31
N GLN A 324 6.02 0.29 11.47
CA GLN A 324 4.94 0.97 10.76
C GLN A 324 5.50 2.14 9.96
N LYS A 325 5.53 1.98 8.63
CA LYS A 325 5.82 3.06 7.68
C LYS A 325 4.56 3.82 7.25
N LYS A 326 3.37 3.25 7.43
CA LYS A 326 2.10 3.84 6.96
C LYS A 326 1.35 4.55 8.10
N HIS A 327 1.81 5.74 8.46
CA HIS A 327 1.15 6.64 9.42
C HIS A 327 1.07 8.09 8.90
N ASN A 328 0.33 8.93 9.63
CA ASN A 328 0.13 10.35 9.31
C ASN A 328 1.02 11.31 10.12
N ILE A 329 1.92 10.80 10.97
CA ILE A 329 2.93 11.62 11.64
C ILE A 329 4.04 12.01 10.65
N ARG A 330 4.45 13.28 10.68
CA ARG A 330 5.54 13.86 9.88
C ARG A 330 6.52 14.55 10.82
N LEU A 331 7.79 14.20 10.71
CA LEU A 331 8.87 14.84 11.45
C LEU A 331 9.57 15.84 10.51
N MET A 332 9.79 17.05 11.00
CA MET A 332 10.30 18.17 10.23
C MET A 332 11.33 18.95 11.04
N ASN A 333 12.26 19.60 10.35
CA ASN A 333 13.15 20.56 10.99
C ASN A 333 12.33 21.73 11.56
N THR A 334 12.79 22.30 12.68
CA THR A 334 12.14 23.44 13.35
C THR A 334 12.09 24.68 12.45
N HIS A 335 13.11 24.87 11.63
CA HIS A 335 13.20 25.97 10.66
C HIS A 335 13.01 25.45 9.24
N ILE A 336 11.91 25.88 8.61
CA ILE A 336 11.58 25.55 7.22
C ILE A 336 11.74 26.81 6.37
N ASP A 337 12.66 26.74 5.41
CA ASP A 337 12.92 27.78 4.43
C ASP A 337 12.05 27.57 3.18
N ARG A 338 11.04 28.44 3.01
CA ARG A 338 10.10 28.37 1.88
C ARG A 338 10.75 28.59 0.51
N SER A 339 11.97 29.13 0.46
CA SER A 339 12.70 29.34 -0.79
C SER A 339 13.41 28.07 -1.29
N ARG A 340 13.64 27.08 -0.42
CA ARG A 340 14.35 25.84 -0.73
C ARG A 340 13.40 24.73 -1.17
N LYS A 341 13.94 23.75 -1.90
CA LYS A 341 13.16 22.57 -2.30
C LYS A 341 12.76 21.77 -1.06
N ILE A 342 11.55 21.21 -1.08
CA ILE A 342 11.01 20.39 0.03
C ILE A 342 11.92 19.19 0.33
N ALA A 343 12.44 18.53 -0.70
CA ALA A 343 13.30 17.36 -0.55
C ALA A 343 14.56 17.65 0.30
N ASP A 344 15.11 18.86 0.17
CA ASP A 344 16.34 19.30 0.85
C ASP A 344 16.09 19.77 2.30
N GLN A 345 14.83 19.77 2.74
CA GLN A 345 14.40 20.26 4.06
C GLN A 345 13.87 19.15 4.97
N ASN A 346 13.92 17.91 4.50
CA ASN A 346 13.64 16.74 5.34
C ASN A 346 14.69 16.60 6.44
N ILE A 347 14.33 15.89 7.51
CA ILE A 347 15.29 15.49 8.53
C ILE A 347 16.38 14.60 7.90
N PRO A 348 17.66 14.74 8.30
CA PRO A 348 18.74 13.93 7.75
C PRO A 348 18.64 12.45 8.15
N PRO A 349 19.27 11.53 7.41
CA PRO A 349 19.41 10.14 7.82
C PRO A 349 20.13 10.02 9.18
N GLY A 350 19.70 9.05 10.00
CA GLY A 350 20.23 8.80 11.34
C GLY A 350 19.52 9.57 12.46
N VAL A 351 18.60 10.49 12.14
CA VAL A 351 17.79 11.16 13.17
C VAL A 351 16.81 10.18 13.80
N VAL A 352 16.84 10.10 15.13
CA VAL A 352 15.93 9.33 15.95
C VAL A 352 15.08 10.25 16.84
N VAL A 353 13.82 9.87 17.04
CA VAL A 353 12.92 10.47 18.03
C VAL A 353 12.32 9.35 18.86
N ASP A 354 12.73 9.25 20.11
CA ASP A 354 12.37 8.19 21.07
C ASP A 354 11.56 8.71 22.28
N SER A 355 11.36 10.03 22.34
CA SER A 355 10.74 10.76 23.44
C SER A 355 9.69 11.76 22.98
N ASN A 356 8.85 12.19 23.94
CA ASN A 356 7.72 13.11 23.85
C ASN A 356 6.55 12.65 22.96
N VAL A 357 6.82 12.30 21.71
CA VAL A 357 5.80 11.95 20.69
C VAL A 357 5.63 10.44 20.51
N THR A 358 6.24 9.65 21.37
CA THR A 358 6.25 8.18 21.36
C THR A 358 5.16 7.59 22.24
N HIS A 359 4.91 6.28 22.06
CA HIS A 359 3.88 5.54 22.78
C HIS A 359 4.05 5.62 24.31
N PRO A 360 3.00 5.90 25.08
CA PRO A 360 3.12 6.13 26.53
C PRO A 360 3.50 4.86 27.33
N ALA A 361 3.21 3.67 26.80
CA ALA A 361 3.39 2.40 27.51
C ALA A 361 4.45 1.45 26.90
N PHE A 362 4.83 1.59 25.63
CA PHE A 362 5.74 0.66 24.95
C PHE A 362 7.05 1.38 24.66
N LYS A 363 8.19 0.66 24.63
CA LYS A 363 9.41 1.22 24.06
C LYS A 363 9.13 1.50 22.57
N GLU A 364 9.21 2.75 22.16
CA GLU A 364 8.89 3.16 20.80
C GLU A 364 9.83 4.26 20.36
N PHE A 365 10.22 4.23 19.09
CA PHE A 365 11.05 5.26 18.47
C PHE A 365 10.69 5.44 16.99
N TYR A 366 11.05 6.60 16.45
CA TYR A 366 10.99 6.92 15.02
C TYR A 366 12.41 7.06 14.51
N LEU A 367 12.78 6.32 13.46
CA LEU A 367 14.12 6.41 12.86
C LEU A 367 14.01 6.84 11.40
N ASN A 368 14.62 7.97 11.07
CA ASN A 368 14.77 8.37 9.67
C ASN A 368 16.09 7.81 9.13
N SER A 369 16.04 6.65 8.48
CA SER A 369 17.25 5.99 8.01
C SER A 369 17.69 6.38 6.60
N HIS A 370 16.89 7.15 5.84
CA HIS A 370 17.08 7.31 4.39
C HIS A 370 16.99 8.76 3.92
N ILE A 371 17.64 9.03 2.79
CA ILE A 371 17.51 10.32 2.10
C ILE A 371 16.20 10.31 1.32
N THR A 372 15.34 11.29 1.60
CA THR A 372 14.11 11.49 0.84
C THR A 372 14.43 12.26 -0.43
N LEU A 373 14.52 11.54 -1.55
CA LEU A 373 14.77 12.14 -2.87
C LEU A 373 13.62 13.06 -3.33
N GLN A 374 12.42 12.85 -2.78
CA GLN A 374 11.20 13.40 -3.31
C GLN A 374 10.11 13.51 -2.22
N GLY A 375 9.55 14.71 -2.07
CA GLY A 375 8.46 14.99 -1.13
C GLY A 375 8.92 15.06 0.33
N SER A 376 7.97 14.94 1.25
CA SER A 376 8.24 14.85 2.68
C SER A 376 8.47 13.41 3.10
N ALA A 377 9.51 13.18 3.90
CA ALA A 377 9.86 11.88 4.44
C ALA A 377 8.72 11.31 5.28
N ILE A 378 8.48 10.01 5.14
CA ILE A 378 7.69 9.27 6.13
C ILE A 378 8.67 8.45 6.95
N THR A 379 8.96 8.94 8.15
CA THR A 379 9.87 8.31 9.11
C THR A 379 9.18 7.13 9.77
N PRO A 380 9.63 5.88 9.56
CA PRO A 380 8.95 4.73 10.15
C PRO A 380 9.02 4.74 11.67
N ARG A 381 7.94 4.22 12.26
CA ARG A 381 7.78 4.00 13.69
C ARG A 381 8.09 2.55 14.04
N TYR A 382 8.80 2.35 15.15
CA TYR A 382 9.23 1.06 15.66
C TYR A 382 8.73 0.91 17.10
N THR A 383 7.79 0.00 17.33
CA THR A 383 7.19 -0.24 18.65
C THR A 383 7.60 -1.63 19.13
N VAL A 384 8.28 -1.72 20.27
CA VAL A 384 8.73 -2.99 20.85
C VAL A 384 7.61 -3.57 21.69
N LEU A 385 7.14 -4.77 21.32
CA LEU A 385 6.07 -5.48 22.03
C LEU A 385 6.62 -6.45 23.09
N VAL A 386 7.74 -7.11 22.79
CA VAL A 386 8.44 -8.05 23.68
C VAL A 386 9.94 -7.83 23.50
N ASP A 387 10.69 -7.93 24.59
CA ASP A 387 12.14 -7.73 24.63
C ASP A 387 12.75 -8.60 25.74
N ASP A 388 12.89 -9.90 25.48
CA ASP A 388 13.53 -10.84 26.40
C ASP A 388 15.08 -10.66 26.41
N LEU A 389 15.64 -10.04 25.37
CA LEU A 389 17.07 -9.73 25.27
C LEU A 389 17.45 -8.52 26.13
N ASN A 390 16.46 -7.73 26.53
CA ASN A 390 16.58 -6.55 27.38
C ASN A 390 17.52 -5.50 26.76
N PHE A 391 17.34 -5.24 25.46
CA PHE A 391 18.11 -4.21 24.79
C PHE A 391 17.82 -2.81 25.37
N SER A 392 18.88 -2.01 25.46
CA SER A 392 18.76 -0.57 25.63
C SER A 392 18.15 0.08 24.38
N MET A 393 17.69 1.32 24.52
CA MET A 393 17.07 2.03 23.39
C MET A 393 18.10 2.30 22.29
N ASP A 394 19.28 2.79 22.67
CA ASP A 394 20.39 3.06 21.75
C ASP A 394 20.84 1.81 20.98
N GLU A 395 20.86 0.63 21.62
CA GLU A 395 21.20 -0.63 20.96
C GLU A 395 20.18 -1.01 19.88
N LEU A 396 18.88 -0.94 20.19
CA LEU A 396 17.83 -1.24 19.22
C LEU A 396 17.85 -0.25 18.05
N GLU A 397 18.04 1.03 18.33
CA GLU A 397 18.14 2.08 17.32
C GLU A 397 19.33 1.87 16.40
N GLY A 398 20.51 1.59 16.99
CA GLY A 398 21.74 1.30 16.28
C GLY A 398 21.62 0.06 15.38
N ILE A 399 21.14 -1.06 15.95
CA ILE A 399 20.89 -2.29 15.19
C ILE A 399 19.90 -2.04 14.05
N THR A 400 18.77 -1.36 14.34
CA THR A 400 17.76 -1.04 13.32
C THR A 400 18.36 -0.21 12.19
N TYR A 401 19.21 0.77 12.53
CA TYR A 401 19.84 1.65 11.57
C TYR A 401 20.86 0.91 10.70
N VAL A 402 21.74 0.12 11.28
CA VAL A 402 22.70 -0.74 10.56
C VAL A 402 21.99 -1.66 9.58
N LEU A 403 20.91 -2.32 10.01
CA LEU A 403 20.12 -3.19 9.14
C LEU A 403 19.54 -2.47 7.91
N THR A 404 19.40 -1.14 7.92
CA THR A 404 18.94 -0.39 6.74
C THR A 404 20.01 -0.21 5.66
N TYR A 405 21.29 -0.35 6.01
CA TYR A 405 22.43 -0.31 5.10
C TYR A 405 22.74 -1.67 4.48
N ALA A 406 22.31 -2.77 5.10
CA ALA A 406 22.48 -4.13 4.60
C ALA A 406 21.76 -4.43 3.26
N HIS A 407 21.12 -3.45 2.62
CA HIS A 407 20.32 -3.65 1.42
C HIS A 407 21.19 -3.77 0.16
N GLN A 408 21.84 -4.92 0.02
CA GLN A 408 22.89 -5.29 -0.95
C GLN A 408 22.68 -4.89 -2.43
N ILE A 409 21.50 -4.43 -2.85
CA ILE A 409 21.17 -4.13 -4.25
C ILE A 409 21.25 -2.63 -4.60
N VAL A 410 21.51 -1.76 -3.62
CA VAL A 410 21.69 -0.31 -3.82
C VAL A 410 22.73 0.23 -2.84
N ASN A 411 23.47 1.27 -3.24
CA ASN A 411 24.50 1.91 -2.40
C ASN A 411 23.95 3.04 -1.51
N LEU A 412 22.69 2.91 -1.07
CA LEU A 412 22.01 3.89 -0.22
C LEU A 412 21.23 3.15 0.86
N SER A 413 21.12 3.76 2.04
CA SER A 413 20.27 3.23 3.10
C SER A 413 18.81 3.22 2.69
N THR A 414 18.11 2.19 3.12
CA THR A 414 16.67 2.03 2.88
C THR A 414 15.86 2.61 4.03
N SER A 415 14.59 2.92 3.78
CA SER A 415 13.73 3.51 4.81
C SER A 415 13.37 2.56 5.95
N ILE A 416 13.50 1.25 5.74
CA ILE A 416 13.14 0.19 6.70
C ILE A 416 14.27 -0.83 6.72
N PRO A 417 14.41 -1.67 7.78
CA PRO A 417 15.45 -2.69 7.83
C PRO A 417 15.41 -3.61 6.61
N THR A 418 16.59 -3.98 6.10
CA THR A 418 16.76 -4.83 4.93
C THR A 418 15.91 -6.09 4.96
N PRO A 419 15.86 -6.88 6.05
CA PRO A 419 15.05 -8.09 6.04
C PRO A 419 13.55 -7.79 5.84
N LEU A 420 13.06 -6.62 6.24
CA LEU A 420 11.66 -6.20 6.04
C LEU A 420 11.42 -5.83 4.58
N TYR A 421 12.41 -5.18 3.98
CA TYR A 421 12.40 -4.87 2.56
C TYR A 421 12.39 -6.16 1.72
N VAL A 422 13.27 -7.11 2.03
CA VAL A 422 13.37 -8.40 1.34
C VAL A 422 12.05 -9.17 1.46
N ALA A 423 11.49 -9.27 2.66
CA ALA A 423 10.19 -9.90 2.87
C ALA A 423 9.09 -9.20 2.04
N HIS A 424 9.07 -7.86 1.95
CA HIS A 424 8.08 -7.16 1.11
C HIS A 424 8.23 -7.50 -0.38
N SER A 425 9.44 -7.60 -0.89
CA SER A 425 9.69 -8.02 -2.28
C SER A 425 9.16 -9.43 -2.54
N TYR A 426 9.39 -10.39 -1.62
CA TYR A 426 8.85 -11.75 -1.77
C TYR A 426 7.32 -11.79 -1.74
N ALA A 427 6.68 -10.94 -0.91
CA ALA A 427 5.23 -10.79 -0.92
C ALA A 427 4.68 -10.28 -2.25
N GLU A 428 5.37 -9.29 -2.84
CA GLU A 428 5.00 -8.74 -4.15
C GLU A 428 5.15 -9.77 -5.26
N ARG A 429 6.24 -10.53 -5.23
CA ARG A 429 6.44 -11.65 -6.14
C ARG A 429 5.34 -12.71 -6.02
N GLY A 430 5.01 -13.12 -4.79
CA GLY A 430 3.93 -14.08 -4.54
C GLY A 430 2.59 -13.60 -5.11
N ARG A 431 2.27 -12.32 -4.95
CA ARG A 431 1.08 -11.71 -5.56
C ARG A 431 1.09 -11.78 -7.08
N ASN A 432 2.20 -11.39 -7.72
CA ASN A 432 2.32 -11.40 -9.18
C ASN A 432 2.20 -12.82 -9.75
N ASN A 433 2.77 -13.80 -9.04
CA ASN A 433 2.66 -15.21 -9.38
C ASN A 433 1.22 -15.73 -9.24
N HIS A 434 0.50 -15.29 -8.21
CA HIS A 434 -0.92 -15.63 -8.03
C HIS A 434 -1.81 -15.02 -9.13
N GLU A 435 -1.60 -13.75 -9.47
CA GLU A 435 -2.34 -13.07 -10.56
C GLU A 435 -2.10 -13.70 -11.93
N SER A 436 -0.97 -14.39 -12.12
CA SER A 436 -0.60 -15.06 -13.37
C SER A 436 -1.09 -16.52 -13.45
N GLY A 437 -1.59 -17.10 -12.36
CA GLY A 437 -1.95 -18.52 -12.27
C GLY A 437 -3.45 -18.79 -12.43
N GLU A 438 -3.82 -19.65 -13.38
CA GLU A 438 -5.16 -20.23 -13.47
C GLU A 438 -5.28 -21.46 -12.54
N SER A 439 -5.62 -21.29 -11.24
CA SER A 439 -6.24 -22.32 -10.36
C SER A 439 -6.22 -21.90 -8.87
N ILE A 440 -7.13 -22.48 -8.07
CA ILE A 440 -7.52 -22.13 -6.69
C ILE A 440 -6.69 -22.90 -5.62
N ASP A 441 -5.81 -23.83 -6.01
CA ASP A 441 -5.01 -24.61 -5.06
C ASP A 441 -3.73 -23.88 -4.62
N TYR A 442 -3.87 -23.11 -3.54
CA TYR A 442 -2.80 -22.35 -2.89
C TYR A 442 -1.57 -23.20 -2.51
N GLY A 443 -1.77 -24.46 -2.08
CA GLY A 443 -0.68 -25.33 -1.62
C GLY A 443 0.20 -25.79 -2.79
N ARG A 444 -0.43 -26.18 -3.90
CA ARG A 444 0.28 -26.61 -5.12
C ARG A 444 0.98 -25.45 -5.84
N ILE A 445 0.40 -24.25 -5.82
CA ILE A 445 1.03 -23.04 -6.36
C ILE A 445 2.25 -22.65 -5.50
N ALA A 446 2.14 -22.73 -4.17
CA ALA A 446 3.26 -22.48 -3.27
C ALA A 446 4.42 -23.43 -3.58
N GLN A 447 4.18 -24.75 -3.62
CA GLN A 447 5.23 -25.73 -3.92
C GLN A 447 5.86 -25.56 -5.31
N ARG A 448 5.08 -25.16 -6.32
CA ARG A 448 5.58 -25.04 -7.70
C ARG A 448 6.33 -23.74 -7.97
N LEU A 449 5.93 -22.63 -7.33
CA LEU A 449 6.43 -21.29 -7.66
C LEU A 449 7.32 -20.67 -6.58
N SER A 450 7.31 -21.23 -5.36
CA SER A 450 8.29 -20.87 -4.34
C SER A 450 9.66 -21.46 -4.69
N TYR A 451 10.70 -20.94 -4.04
CA TYR A 451 12.06 -21.49 -4.18
C TYR A 451 12.36 -22.57 -3.14
N ARG A 452 11.39 -22.87 -2.28
CA ARG A 452 11.44 -23.94 -1.31
C ARG A 452 11.85 -25.28 -1.93
N ASN A 453 12.82 -25.96 -1.33
CA ASN A 453 13.37 -27.25 -1.78
C ASN A 453 14.03 -27.22 -3.17
N THR A 454 14.49 -26.05 -3.63
CA THR A 454 15.21 -25.92 -4.90
C THR A 454 16.66 -25.51 -4.66
N LYS A 455 17.55 -25.64 -5.67
CA LYS A 455 18.93 -25.13 -5.61
C LYS A 455 19.04 -23.61 -5.40
N LEU A 456 17.90 -22.94 -5.44
CA LEU A 456 17.70 -21.51 -5.42
C LEU A 456 17.18 -21.02 -4.06
N GLU A 457 16.89 -21.94 -3.13
CA GLU A 457 16.35 -21.64 -1.80
C GLU A 457 17.27 -20.73 -0.99
N ASP A 458 18.58 -20.96 -1.05
CA ASP A 458 19.59 -20.16 -0.34
C ASP A 458 20.09 -18.96 -1.15
N ILE A 459 19.41 -18.55 -2.22
CA ILE A 459 19.85 -17.42 -3.06
C ILE A 459 18.81 -16.30 -3.02
N ARG A 460 19.28 -15.06 -2.83
CA ARG A 460 18.42 -13.87 -2.89
C ARG A 460 18.03 -13.53 -4.34
N ILE A 461 17.16 -14.34 -4.92
CA ILE A 461 16.79 -14.24 -6.35
C ILE A 461 15.87 -13.06 -6.61
N ASN A 462 15.20 -12.56 -5.58
CA ASN A 462 14.32 -11.39 -5.67
C ASN A 462 15.06 -10.05 -5.47
N ALA A 463 16.36 -10.03 -5.78
CA ALA A 463 17.22 -8.86 -5.79
C ALA A 463 16.86 -7.85 -6.92
#